data_AF-A0AAV1E3D0-F1
#
_entry.id   AF-A0AAV1E3D0-F1
#
_cell.length_a   1.000
_cell.length_b   1.000
_cell.length_c   1.000
_cell.angle_alpha   90.00
_cell.angle_beta   90.00
_cell.angle_gamma   90.00
#
_symmetry.space_group_name_H-M   'P 1'
#
loop_
_entity.id
_entity.type
_entity.pdbx_description
1 polymer ?
#
loop_
_entity_poly.entity_id
_entity_poly.type
_entity_poly.pdbx_seq_one_letter_code
_entity_poly.pdbx_strand_id
1 'polypeptide(L)'
;MEVERVQAIASLSKSQDTIPAEYIRSENEQPAITTLHGVVLEVPVIDLGAGSGDVVEQITEAAKTWGIFQIVNHGIPDEVIAKLQQVGKEFFEVVPQEEKELIAKLPGSDSIEGYGTRLQKEVDGKKGWVDHLFHRVWPPPAINYRFWPKNPPSYREANEVYANKLHGVADKMFECLSEGLGLEPNAVKDALGGEDLIYLMKINYYPPCPRPDLALGVVAHTDMSSITILVPNEVQGLQVFKDDYWYDVKYIPNALIVHIGDQIEILSNGIYKSVYHRTTVNKEKTRMSWPVFLEPTPDQEIGPILELINEANPPKFKTKKYKDYVYSKLAETEMPPELVRQYTEDSEESDEELQLGVHYDTELSKRNEVIQTFGTQSQVKPPQERPKLYKCSTILL
;
A
#
# COMPACT_ATOMS: atom_id res chain seq x y z
N MET A 1 -11.98 21.42 -13.42
CA MET A 1 -10.60 21.34 -13.93
C MET A 1 -10.43 19.96 -14.54
N GLU A 2 -9.88 19.90 -15.74
CA GLU A 2 -9.49 18.64 -16.38
C GLU A 2 -8.41 17.98 -15.51
N VAL A 3 -8.49 16.66 -15.31
CA VAL A 3 -7.50 15.94 -14.49
C VAL A 3 -6.28 15.69 -15.35
N GLU A 4 -5.19 16.41 -15.09
CA GLU A 4 -3.92 16.17 -15.79
C GLU A 4 -3.32 14.82 -15.39
N ARG A 5 -2.96 14.02 -16.41
CA ARG A 5 -2.31 12.71 -16.26
C ARG A 5 -0.80 12.84 -16.18
N VAL A 6 -0.15 12.02 -15.37
CA VAL A 6 1.31 12.09 -15.20
C VAL A 6 2.03 11.80 -16.52
N GLN A 7 1.50 10.93 -17.37
CA GLN A 7 2.04 10.65 -18.71
C GLN A 7 2.09 11.91 -19.59
N ALA A 8 1.06 12.78 -19.52
CA ALA A 8 1.03 14.05 -20.22
C ALA A 8 2.03 15.05 -19.62
N ILE A 9 2.06 15.17 -18.29
CA ILE A 9 3.00 16.04 -17.56
C ILE A 9 4.45 15.67 -17.86
N ALA A 10 4.77 14.38 -17.83
CA ALA A 10 6.10 13.86 -18.14
C ALA A 10 6.52 14.22 -19.57
N SER A 11 5.59 14.12 -20.53
CA SER A 11 5.86 14.48 -21.93
C SER A 11 6.18 15.97 -22.12
N LEU A 12 5.52 16.85 -21.37
CA LEU A 12 5.78 18.29 -21.37
C LEU A 12 7.07 18.65 -20.62
N SER A 13 7.38 17.92 -19.53
CA SER A 13 8.51 18.21 -18.64
C SER A 13 9.85 17.65 -19.14
N LYS A 14 9.85 16.79 -20.18
CA LYS A 14 11.06 16.17 -20.75
C LYS A 14 12.17 17.16 -21.10
N SER A 15 11.82 18.40 -21.46
CA SER A 15 12.78 19.43 -21.85
C SER A 15 13.24 20.35 -20.71
N GLN A 16 12.64 20.26 -19.51
CA GLN A 16 12.80 21.27 -18.46
C GLN A 16 13.65 20.84 -17.26
N ASP A 17 14.12 19.59 -17.17
CA ASP A 17 14.88 19.02 -16.01
C ASP A 17 14.30 19.36 -14.62
N THR A 18 13.00 19.66 -14.59
CA THR A 18 12.22 20.02 -13.41
C THR A 18 10.91 19.26 -13.42
N ILE A 19 10.27 19.18 -12.24
CA ILE A 19 8.94 18.60 -12.07
C ILE A 19 8.05 19.58 -11.28
N PRO A 20 6.72 19.52 -11.43
CA PRO A 20 5.81 20.35 -10.65
C PRO A 20 5.94 20.11 -9.13
N ALA A 21 5.70 21.16 -8.34
CA ALA A 21 5.98 21.18 -6.90
C ALA A 21 5.14 20.17 -6.09
N GLU A 22 3.96 19.79 -6.59
CA GLU A 22 3.13 18.74 -5.97
C GLU A 22 3.76 17.34 -6.06
N TYR A 23 4.73 17.11 -6.96
CA TYR A 23 5.42 15.82 -7.07
C TYR A 23 6.69 15.75 -6.22
N ILE A 24 7.30 16.90 -5.89
CA ILE A 24 8.50 16.98 -5.05
C ILE A 24 8.18 16.54 -3.62
N ARG A 25 8.84 15.49 -3.13
CA ARG A 25 8.72 14.99 -1.76
C ARG A 25 9.39 15.90 -0.74
N SER A 26 9.01 15.78 0.53
CA SER A 26 9.78 16.37 1.64
C SER A 26 11.15 15.70 1.76
N GLU A 27 12.13 16.37 2.34
CA GLU A 27 13.52 15.89 2.41
C GLU A 27 13.63 14.48 3.05
N ASN A 28 12.81 14.19 4.07
CA ASN A 28 12.74 12.89 4.75
C ASN A 28 12.04 11.78 3.94
N GLU A 29 11.56 12.06 2.74
CA GLU A 29 10.94 11.10 1.82
C GLU A 29 11.65 11.04 0.46
N GLN A 30 12.53 12.00 0.15
CA GLN A 30 13.21 12.07 -1.14
C GLN A 30 14.15 10.86 -1.34
N PRO A 31 14.04 10.13 -2.46
CA PRO A 31 14.92 9.01 -2.77
C PRO A 31 16.40 9.34 -2.68
N ALA A 32 16.80 10.55 -3.10
CA ALA A 32 18.21 11.00 -3.07
C ALA A 32 18.86 10.96 -1.68
N ILE A 33 18.05 11.14 -0.63
CA ILE A 33 18.52 11.25 0.76
C ILE A 33 18.27 9.94 1.51
N THR A 34 17.15 9.28 1.22
CA THR A 34 16.60 8.20 2.04
C THR A 34 16.89 6.80 1.50
N THR A 35 17.19 6.68 0.20
CA THR A 35 17.59 5.39 -0.38
C THR A 35 19.02 5.07 0.01
N LEU A 36 19.25 3.85 0.50
CA LEU A 36 20.59 3.34 0.69
C LEU A 36 21.18 2.95 -0.67
N HIS A 37 22.04 3.81 -1.21
CA HIS A 37 22.66 3.59 -2.51
C HIS A 37 23.86 2.63 -2.43
N GLY A 38 24.07 1.85 -3.50
CA GLY A 38 25.20 0.94 -3.64
C GLY A 38 25.01 -0.44 -3.02
N VAL A 39 23.87 -0.69 -2.36
CA VAL A 39 23.46 -2.01 -1.85
C VAL A 39 22.10 -2.35 -2.44
N VAL A 40 22.04 -3.48 -3.15
CA VAL A 40 20.76 -4.02 -3.66
C VAL A 40 20.42 -5.24 -2.81
N LEU A 41 19.23 -5.23 -2.23
CA LEU A 41 18.80 -6.29 -1.33
C LEU A 41 18.22 -7.45 -2.12
N GLU A 42 18.76 -8.64 -1.88
CA GLU A 42 18.20 -9.88 -2.40
C GLU A 42 17.19 -10.38 -1.36
N VAL A 43 15.91 -10.10 -1.62
CA VAL A 43 14.81 -10.69 -0.85
C VAL A 43 14.81 -12.20 -1.04
N PRO A 44 14.25 -12.99 -0.09
CA PRO A 44 14.17 -14.44 -0.22
C PRO A 44 13.55 -14.86 -1.55
N VAL A 45 14.08 -15.94 -2.13
CA VAL A 45 13.61 -16.52 -3.38
C VAL A 45 13.15 -17.94 -3.09
N ILE A 46 11.91 -18.23 -3.41
CA ILE A 46 11.25 -19.49 -3.05
C ILE A 46 10.84 -20.21 -4.33
N ASP A 47 11.28 -21.45 -4.47
CA ASP A 47 10.90 -22.33 -5.57
C ASP A 47 9.59 -23.04 -5.24
N LEU A 48 8.46 -22.58 -5.79
CA LEU A 48 7.15 -23.22 -5.56
C LEU A 48 7.01 -24.57 -6.27
N GLY A 49 7.92 -24.92 -7.18
CA GLY A 49 7.99 -26.22 -7.82
C GLY A 49 8.76 -27.26 -7.01
N ALA A 50 9.42 -26.87 -5.92
CA ALA A 50 10.12 -27.77 -5.01
C ALA A 50 9.13 -28.62 -4.16
N GLY A 51 9.64 -29.68 -3.52
CA GLY A 51 8.82 -30.55 -2.66
C GLY A 51 8.16 -29.78 -1.50
N SER A 52 6.93 -30.17 -1.13
CA SER A 52 6.04 -29.36 -0.28
C SER A 52 6.60 -28.95 1.09
N GLY A 53 7.36 -29.82 1.76
CA GLY A 53 7.85 -29.55 3.11
C GLY A 53 8.86 -28.40 3.21
N ASP A 54 9.74 -28.25 2.22
CA ASP A 54 10.76 -27.19 2.18
C ASP A 54 10.13 -25.83 1.86
N VAL A 55 9.10 -25.83 1.00
CA VAL A 55 8.38 -24.61 0.58
C VAL A 55 7.66 -23.94 1.75
N VAL A 56 6.99 -24.72 2.61
CA VAL A 56 6.26 -24.19 3.78
C VAL A 56 7.21 -23.49 4.76
N GLU A 57 8.36 -24.10 5.06
CA GLU A 57 9.35 -23.53 5.97
C GLU A 57 9.94 -22.24 5.39
N GLN A 58 10.31 -22.22 4.11
CA GLN A 58 10.84 -21.04 3.44
C GLN A 58 9.84 -19.88 3.39
N ILE A 59 8.57 -20.15 3.05
CA ILE A 59 7.51 -19.12 3.04
C ILE A 59 7.29 -18.59 4.45
N THR A 60 7.26 -19.49 5.44
CA THR A 60 7.06 -19.13 6.84
C THR A 60 8.16 -18.20 7.33
N GLU A 61 9.42 -18.54 7.08
CA GLU A 61 10.56 -17.74 7.50
C GLU A 61 10.58 -16.38 6.77
N ALA A 62 10.35 -16.38 5.45
CA ALA A 62 10.28 -15.15 4.67
C ALA A 62 9.12 -14.24 5.13
N ALA A 63 7.94 -14.79 5.39
CA ALA A 63 6.80 -14.02 5.88
C ALA A 63 7.03 -13.46 7.30
N LYS A 64 7.76 -14.18 8.17
CA LYS A 64 8.09 -13.75 9.54
C LYS A 64 9.17 -12.68 9.60
N THR A 65 10.21 -12.77 8.77
CA THR A 65 11.40 -11.90 8.90
C THR A 65 11.55 -10.86 7.80
N TRP A 66 10.86 -11.05 6.68
CA TRP A 66 10.91 -10.15 5.53
C TRP A 66 9.58 -9.52 5.16
N GLY A 67 8.48 -10.27 5.25
CA GLY A 67 7.17 -9.81 4.76
C GLY A 67 7.09 -9.57 3.25
N ILE A 68 8.19 -9.84 2.53
CA ILE A 68 8.32 -9.75 1.08
C ILE A 68 9.27 -10.85 0.60
N PHE A 69 8.94 -11.49 -0.52
CA PHE A 69 9.81 -12.48 -1.16
C PHE A 69 9.44 -12.62 -2.65
N GLN A 70 10.28 -13.34 -3.40
CA GLN A 70 10.02 -13.70 -4.79
C GLN A 70 9.72 -15.19 -4.90
N ILE A 71 8.73 -15.55 -5.70
CA ILE A 71 8.44 -16.94 -6.05
C ILE A 71 8.81 -17.24 -7.49
N VAL A 72 9.46 -18.38 -7.71
CA VAL A 72 9.81 -18.94 -9.03
C VAL A 72 9.15 -20.30 -9.19
N ASN A 73 9.09 -20.80 -10.43
CA ASN A 73 8.42 -22.06 -10.77
C ASN A 73 6.97 -22.17 -10.22
N HIS A 74 6.28 -21.03 -10.13
CA HIS A 74 4.91 -20.89 -9.59
C HIS A 74 3.82 -21.48 -10.51
N GLY A 75 4.18 -22.10 -11.64
CA GLY A 75 3.24 -22.80 -12.52
C GLY A 75 2.39 -21.91 -13.44
N ILE A 76 2.58 -20.58 -13.42
CA ILE A 76 1.99 -19.69 -14.43
C ILE A 76 2.94 -19.69 -15.63
N PRO A 77 2.48 -20.04 -16.85
CA PRO A 77 3.34 -20.04 -18.02
C PRO A 77 3.86 -18.64 -18.37
N ASP A 78 5.12 -18.55 -18.78
CA ASP A 78 5.79 -17.28 -19.13
C ASP A 78 5.02 -16.51 -20.22
N GLU A 79 4.41 -17.21 -21.18
CA GLU A 79 3.60 -16.59 -22.23
C GLU A 79 2.35 -15.90 -21.71
N VAL A 80 1.78 -16.36 -20.58
CA VAL A 80 0.62 -15.72 -19.93
C VAL A 80 1.06 -14.40 -19.30
N ILE A 81 2.19 -14.39 -18.59
CA ILE A 81 2.76 -13.18 -18.00
C ILE A 81 3.17 -12.19 -19.10
N ALA A 82 3.84 -12.66 -20.15
CA ALA A 82 4.25 -11.82 -21.28
C ALA A 82 3.03 -11.21 -21.98
N LYS A 83 1.95 -11.98 -22.16
CA LYS A 83 0.72 -11.47 -22.76
C LYS A 83 0.02 -10.43 -21.86
N LEU A 84 -0.02 -10.65 -20.55
CA LEU A 84 -0.54 -9.67 -19.58
C LEU A 84 0.24 -8.35 -19.66
N GLN A 85 1.57 -8.42 -19.64
CA GLN A 85 2.44 -7.27 -19.75
C GLN A 85 2.24 -6.54 -21.09
N GLN A 86 2.15 -7.30 -22.19
CA GLN A 86 1.92 -6.75 -23.52
C GLN A 86 0.62 -5.94 -23.58
N VAL A 87 -0.51 -6.51 -23.16
CA VAL A 87 -1.81 -5.82 -23.27
C VAL A 87 -1.91 -4.62 -22.35
N GLY A 88 -1.28 -4.68 -21.16
CA GLY A 88 -1.19 -3.54 -20.25
C GLY A 88 -0.34 -2.41 -20.85
N LYS A 89 0.80 -2.76 -21.45
CA LYS A 89 1.67 -1.79 -22.13
C LYS A 89 0.98 -1.15 -23.33
N GLU A 90 0.32 -1.94 -24.18
CA GLU A 90 -0.46 -1.43 -25.32
C GLU A 90 -1.56 -0.47 -24.86
N PHE A 91 -2.27 -0.79 -23.78
CA PHE A 91 -3.26 0.12 -23.20
C PHE A 91 -2.65 1.47 -22.81
N PHE A 92 -1.51 1.51 -22.11
CA PHE A 92 -0.93 2.78 -21.68
C PHE A 92 -0.16 3.54 -22.77
N GLU A 93 0.45 2.85 -23.73
CA GLU A 93 1.36 3.48 -24.70
C GLU A 93 0.75 3.71 -26.07
N VAL A 94 -0.25 2.91 -26.48
CA VAL A 94 -0.80 2.92 -27.84
C VAL A 94 -2.22 3.47 -27.88
N VAL A 95 -3.06 3.11 -26.90
CA VAL A 95 -4.46 3.55 -26.89
C VAL A 95 -4.54 5.07 -26.69
N PRO A 96 -5.38 5.79 -27.47
CA PRO A 96 -5.55 7.24 -27.32
C PRO A 96 -6.06 7.64 -25.95
N GLN A 97 -5.65 8.82 -25.48
CA GLN A 97 -6.01 9.31 -24.14
C GLN A 97 -7.53 9.37 -23.94
N GLU A 98 -8.26 9.84 -24.95
CA GLU A 98 -9.71 9.98 -24.93
C GLU A 98 -10.42 8.63 -24.69
N GLU A 99 -9.83 7.54 -25.21
CA GLU A 99 -10.36 6.20 -24.99
C GLU A 99 -10.07 5.67 -23.59
N LYS A 100 -8.87 5.96 -23.04
CA LYS A 100 -8.55 5.63 -21.63
C LYS A 100 -9.50 6.35 -20.66
N GLU A 101 -9.88 7.59 -20.98
CA GLU A 101 -10.81 8.37 -20.16
C GLU A 101 -12.24 7.79 -20.14
N LEU A 102 -12.65 7.00 -21.14
CA LEU A 102 -13.98 6.35 -21.14
C LEU A 102 -14.15 5.34 -19.99
N ILE A 103 -13.05 4.77 -19.51
CA ILE A 103 -13.01 3.84 -18.39
C ILE A 103 -12.44 4.48 -17.12
N ALA A 104 -12.28 5.80 -17.09
CA ALA A 104 -11.76 6.50 -15.93
C ALA A 104 -12.70 6.38 -14.72
N LYS A 105 -12.10 6.40 -13.53
CA LYS A 105 -12.87 6.54 -12.29
C LYS A 105 -13.62 7.87 -12.33
N LEU A 106 -14.95 7.80 -12.18
CA LEU A 106 -15.78 8.99 -12.18
C LEU A 106 -15.62 9.79 -10.87
N PRO A 107 -15.45 11.11 -10.92
CA PRO A 107 -15.43 11.94 -9.72
C PRO A 107 -16.70 11.76 -8.89
N GLY A 108 -16.54 11.54 -7.57
CA GLY A 108 -17.66 11.32 -6.66
C GLY A 108 -18.34 9.95 -6.77
N SER A 109 -17.79 9.01 -7.57
CA SER A 109 -18.24 7.62 -7.55
C SER A 109 -17.68 6.87 -6.36
N ASP A 110 -18.54 6.04 -5.75
CA ASP A 110 -18.16 5.07 -4.70
C ASP A 110 -17.26 3.94 -5.24
N SER A 111 -17.15 3.79 -6.56
CA SER A 111 -16.26 2.78 -7.15
C SER A 111 -14.79 3.20 -7.00
N ILE A 112 -13.96 2.23 -6.66
CA ILE A 112 -12.50 2.35 -6.67
C ILE A 112 -11.90 2.05 -8.04
N GLU A 113 -12.69 1.47 -8.96
CA GLU A 113 -12.23 0.97 -10.25
C GLU A 113 -12.16 2.07 -11.33
N GLY A 114 -11.31 1.83 -12.31
CA GLY A 114 -11.13 2.65 -13.50
C GLY A 114 -9.71 3.18 -13.69
N TYR A 115 -9.54 3.89 -14.81
CA TYR A 115 -8.32 4.63 -15.12
C TYR A 115 -8.19 5.89 -14.26
N GLY A 116 -7.01 6.11 -13.70
CA GLY A 116 -6.76 7.02 -12.59
C GLY A 116 -5.33 7.55 -12.59
N THR A 117 -5.12 8.59 -11.79
CA THR A 117 -3.78 9.18 -11.54
C THR A 117 -3.59 9.43 -10.05
N ARG A 118 -4.65 9.88 -9.38
CA ARG A 118 -4.67 10.08 -7.93
C ARG A 118 -4.59 8.77 -7.16
N LEU A 119 -3.62 8.68 -6.26
CA LEU A 119 -3.56 7.58 -5.30
C LEU A 119 -4.58 7.80 -4.18
N GLN A 120 -4.95 6.71 -3.49
CA GLN A 120 -5.84 6.82 -2.32
C GLN A 120 -5.19 7.62 -1.18
N LYS A 121 -3.85 7.70 -1.15
CA LYS A 121 -3.05 8.42 -0.16
C LYS A 121 -2.25 9.55 -0.83
N GLU A 122 -2.80 10.75 -0.83
CA GLU A 122 -2.15 12.00 -1.25
C GLU A 122 -2.34 13.04 -0.14
N VAL A 123 -1.33 13.18 0.73
CA VAL A 123 -1.36 14.09 1.89
C VAL A 123 -0.81 15.46 1.49
N ASP A 124 -1.33 16.54 2.07
CA ASP A 124 -0.86 17.92 1.86
C ASP A 124 -0.77 18.36 0.38
N GLY A 125 -1.66 17.83 -0.46
CA GLY A 125 -1.69 18.11 -1.90
C GLY A 125 -0.52 17.54 -2.68
N LYS A 126 0.27 16.63 -2.08
CA LYS A 126 1.40 15.95 -2.72
C LYS A 126 0.92 14.72 -3.49
N LYS A 127 1.33 14.60 -4.76
CA LYS A 127 0.88 13.55 -5.69
C LYS A 127 1.97 12.51 -6.00
N GLY A 128 1.56 11.28 -6.33
CA GLY A 128 2.48 10.26 -6.84
C GLY A 128 2.79 10.44 -8.32
N TRP A 129 3.99 10.11 -8.77
CA TRP A 129 4.37 10.14 -10.19
C TRP A 129 3.92 8.87 -10.92
N VAL A 130 2.59 8.68 -11.03
CA VAL A 130 1.99 7.45 -11.55
C VAL A 130 0.62 7.71 -12.18
N ASP A 131 0.37 7.07 -13.32
CA ASP A 131 -0.99 6.80 -13.79
C ASP A 131 -1.31 5.32 -13.56
N HIS A 132 -2.57 4.97 -13.38
CA HIS A 132 -2.95 3.58 -13.11
C HIS A 132 -4.30 3.20 -13.69
N LEU A 133 -4.50 1.89 -13.85
CA LEU A 133 -5.79 1.28 -14.15
C LEU A 133 -6.08 0.25 -13.06
N PHE A 134 -7.16 0.44 -12.32
CA PHE A 134 -7.55 -0.42 -11.20
C PHE A 134 -8.88 -1.11 -11.48
N HIS A 135 -8.95 -2.43 -11.39
CA HIS A 135 -10.20 -3.18 -11.65
C HIS A 135 -10.15 -4.56 -11.02
N ARG A 136 -11.32 -5.12 -10.74
CA ARG A 136 -11.48 -6.49 -10.25
C ARG A 136 -11.21 -7.49 -11.36
N VAL A 137 -10.48 -8.55 -11.01
CA VAL A 137 -10.14 -9.67 -11.89
C VAL A 137 -10.62 -11.03 -11.37
N TRP A 138 -11.05 -11.10 -10.10
CA TRP A 138 -11.64 -12.29 -9.49
C TRP A 138 -12.56 -11.90 -8.30
N PRO A 139 -13.60 -12.71 -7.99
CA PRO A 139 -14.13 -13.82 -8.78
C PRO A 139 -14.92 -13.31 -10.00
N PRO A 140 -15.17 -14.15 -11.03
CA PRO A 140 -15.86 -13.74 -12.25
C PRO A 140 -17.18 -12.97 -12.04
N PRO A 141 -18.05 -13.32 -11.06
CA PRO A 141 -19.28 -12.56 -10.77
C PRO A 141 -19.05 -11.14 -10.23
N ALA A 142 -17.88 -10.86 -9.65
CA ALA A 142 -17.54 -9.56 -9.08
C ALA A 142 -16.90 -8.60 -10.12
N ILE A 143 -16.58 -9.09 -11.31
CA ILE A 143 -15.91 -8.31 -12.36
C ILE A 143 -16.88 -7.33 -13.01
N ASN A 144 -16.51 -6.05 -13.00
CA ASN A 144 -17.22 -5.02 -13.74
C ASN A 144 -16.48 -4.65 -15.04
N TYR A 145 -16.85 -5.31 -16.14
CA TYR A 145 -16.23 -5.11 -17.45
C TYR A 145 -16.37 -3.69 -18.02
N ARG A 146 -17.16 -2.80 -17.41
CA ARG A 146 -17.18 -1.38 -17.77
C ARG A 146 -15.80 -0.74 -17.63
N PHE A 147 -15.03 -1.15 -16.63
CA PHE A 147 -13.71 -0.59 -16.33
C PHE A 147 -12.57 -1.30 -17.06
N TRP A 148 -12.89 -2.31 -17.88
CA TRP A 148 -11.89 -3.04 -18.64
C TRP A 148 -11.68 -2.38 -20.01
N PRO A 149 -10.42 -2.15 -20.43
CA PRO A 149 -10.10 -1.71 -21.78
C PRO A 149 -10.72 -2.58 -22.86
N LYS A 150 -11.31 -1.92 -23.87
CA LYS A 150 -11.75 -2.57 -25.12
C LYS A 150 -10.60 -2.71 -26.12
N ASN A 151 -9.63 -1.79 -26.05
CA ASN A 151 -8.40 -1.86 -26.79
C ASN A 151 -7.21 -1.99 -25.81
N PRO A 152 -6.25 -2.90 -26.10
CA PRO A 152 -6.27 -3.86 -27.19
C PRO A 152 -7.39 -4.91 -27.01
N PRO A 153 -7.98 -5.47 -28.08
CA PRO A 153 -9.08 -6.45 -27.98
C PRO A 153 -8.73 -7.70 -27.17
N SER A 154 -7.44 -8.06 -27.12
CA SER A 154 -6.94 -9.18 -26.31
C SER A 154 -6.79 -8.86 -24.81
N TYR A 155 -7.08 -7.64 -24.36
CA TYR A 155 -6.92 -7.25 -22.96
C TYR A 155 -7.74 -8.16 -22.03
N ARG A 156 -9.01 -8.38 -22.38
CA ARG A 156 -9.93 -9.16 -21.56
C ARG A 156 -9.45 -10.61 -21.40
N GLU A 157 -9.26 -11.29 -22.53
CA GLU A 157 -8.80 -12.68 -22.55
C GLU A 157 -7.50 -12.87 -21.76
N ALA A 158 -6.51 -11.99 -21.96
CA ALA A 158 -5.24 -12.05 -21.25
C ALA A 158 -5.40 -11.93 -19.72
N ASN A 159 -6.25 -11.01 -19.26
CA ASN A 159 -6.50 -10.81 -17.84
C ASN A 159 -7.29 -11.98 -17.22
N GLU A 160 -8.31 -12.50 -17.91
CA GLU A 160 -9.08 -13.67 -17.45
C GLU A 160 -8.19 -14.92 -17.34
N VAL A 161 -7.34 -15.18 -18.34
CA VAL A 161 -6.39 -16.30 -18.32
C VAL A 161 -5.38 -16.16 -17.19
N TYR A 162 -4.81 -14.95 -17.00
CA TYR A 162 -3.89 -14.70 -15.91
C TYR A 162 -4.55 -14.85 -14.54
N ALA A 163 -5.73 -14.26 -14.32
CA ALA A 163 -6.45 -14.33 -13.05
C ALA A 163 -6.77 -15.78 -12.66
N ASN A 164 -7.21 -16.60 -13.61
CA ASN A 164 -7.46 -18.02 -13.37
C ASN A 164 -6.20 -18.80 -12.97
N LYS A 165 -5.03 -18.47 -13.56
CA LYS A 165 -3.75 -19.10 -13.19
C LYS A 165 -3.26 -18.59 -11.83
N LEU A 166 -3.44 -17.31 -11.55
CA LEU A 166 -3.05 -16.68 -10.29
C LEU A 166 -3.84 -17.24 -9.10
N HIS A 167 -5.12 -17.61 -9.28
CA HIS A 167 -5.94 -18.25 -8.25
C HIS A 167 -5.26 -19.48 -7.64
N GLY A 168 -4.71 -20.37 -8.47
CA GLY A 168 -4.01 -21.56 -7.98
C GLY A 168 -2.72 -21.23 -7.21
N VAL A 169 -2.02 -20.17 -7.59
CA VAL A 169 -0.86 -19.66 -6.83
C VAL A 169 -1.31 -19.13 -5.48
N ALA A 170 -2.38 -18.33 -5.44
CA ALA A 170 -2.92 -17.77 -4.22
C ALA A 170 -3.39 -18.84 -3.23
N ASP A 171 -4.12 -19.86 -3.70
CA ASP A 171 -4.53 -21.00 -2.88
C ASP A 171 -3.31 -21.66 -2.24
N LYS A 172 -2.26 -21.93 -3.03
CA LYS A 172 -1.03 -22.54 -2.52
C LYS A 172 -0.34 -21.65 -1.49
N MET A 173 -0.32 -20.34 -1.69
CA MET A 173 0.24 -19.40 -0.73
C MET A 173 -0.53 -19.42 0.60
N PHE A 174 -1.87 -19.43 0.57
CA PHE A 174 -2.66 -19.50 1.80
C PHE A 174 -2.51 -20.83 2.52
N GLU A 175 -2.42 -21.97 1.80
CA GLU A 175 -2.09 -23.27 2.39
C GLU A 175 -0.77 -23.21 3.16
N CYS A 176 0.30 -22.72 2.52
CA CYS A 176 1.61 -22.65 3.15
C CYS A 176 1.65 -21.69 4.35
N LEU A 177 0.91 -20.57 4.29
CA LEU A 177 0.80 -19.65 5.43
C LEU A 177 0.01 -20.28 6.59
N SER A 178 -1.05 -21.04 6.32
CA SER A 178 -1.79 -21.75 7.38
C SER A 178 -0.93 -22.82 8.04
N GLU A 179 -0.29 -23.68 7.24
CA GLU A 179 0.58 -24.75 7.73
C GLU A 179 1.78 -24.18 8.50
N GLY A 180 2.35 -23.06 8.03
CA GLY A 180 3.44 -22.33 8.69
C GLY A 180 3.09 -21.75 10.07
N LEU A 181 1.79 -21.56 10.34
CA LEU A 181 1.24 -21.17 11.64
C LEU A 181 0.84 -22.39 12.48
N GLY A 182 0.99 -23.61 11.97
CA GLY A 182 0.54 -24.83 12.62
C GLY A 182 -0.98 -25.03 12.59
N LEU A 183 -1.67 -24.42 11.61
CA LEU A 183 -3.12 -24.49 11.42
C LEU A 183 -3.48 -25.48 10.30
N GLU A 184 -4.76 -25.83 10.20
CA GLU A 184 -5.30 -26.57 9.06
C GLU A 184 -5.10 -25.77 7.74
N PRO A 185 -4.84 -26.43 6.59
CA PRO A 185 -4.38 -25.77 5.37
C PRO A 185 -5.23 -24.56 4.90
N ASN A 186 -6.55 -24.60 5.08
CA ASN A 186 -7.43 -23.51 4.63
C ASN A 186 -7.72 -22.44 5.68
N ALA A 187 -7.22 -22.58 6.92
CA ALA A 187 -7.62 -21.74 8.05
C ALA A 187 -7.44 -20.23 7.77
N VAL A 188 -6.32 -19.84 7.16
CA VAL A 188 -6.06 -18.44 6.80
C VAL A 188 -7.01 -17.95 5.70
N LYS A 189 -7.22 -18.75 4.64
CA LYS A 189 -8.13 -18.39 3.54
C LYS A 189 -9.56 -18.24 4.05
N ASP A 190 -10.02 -19.19 4.86
CA ASP A 190 -11.37 -19.20 5.43
C ASP A 190 -11.61 -17.98 6.33
N ALA A 191 -10.61 -17.60 7.16
CA ALA A 191 -10.68 -16.41 8.00
C ALA A 191 -10.79 -15.10 7.19
N LEU A 192 -10.29 -15.09 5.94
CA LEU A 192 -10.38 -13.96 5.01
C LEU A 192 -11.69 -13.92 4.18
N GLY A 193 -12.59 -14.89 4.38
CA GLY A 193 -13.84 -15.02 3.61
C GLY A 193 -13.82 -16.11 2.55
N GLY A 194 -12.79 -16.96 2.51
CA GLY A 194 -12.77 -18.16 1.66
C GLY A 194 -12.81 -17.84 0.17
N GLU A 195 -13.80 -18.40 -0.52
CA GLU A 195 -14.00 -18.21 -1.97
C GLU A 195 -14.57 -16.83 -2.35
N ASP A 196 -15.03 -16.03 -1.37
CA ASP A 196 -15.54 -14.67 -1.61
C ASP A 196 -14.42 -13.61 -1.68
N LEU A 197 -13.15 -14.01 -1.53
CA LEU A 197 -11.99 -13.14 -1.70
C LEU A 197 -12.01 -12.40 -3.04
N ILE A 198 -11.80 -11.09 -2.99
CA ILE A 198 -11.81 -10.21 -4.18
C ILE A 198 -10.37 -9.97 -4.63
N TYR A 199 -10.10 -10.20 -5.92
CA TYR A 199 -8.78 -9.90 -6.49
C TYR A 199 -8.87 -8.62 -7.30
N LEU A 200 -8.10 -7.62 -6.90
CA LEU A 200 -8.05 -6.30 -7.50
C LEU A 200 -6.70 -6.10 -8.17
N MET A 201 -6.68 -5.98 -9.50
CA MET A 201 -5.47 -5.69 -10.25
C MET A 201 -5.29 -4.19 -10.41
N LYS A 202 -4.12 -3.67 -10.05
CA LYS A 202 -3.71 -2.30 -10.34
C LYS A 202 -2.52 -2.28 -11.29
N ILE A 203 -2.77 -1.95 -12.55
CA ILE A 203 -1.69 -1.71 -13.50
C ILE A 203 -1.16 -0.31 -13.23
N ASN A 204 0.05 -0.21 -12.67
CA ASN A 204 0.71 1.07 -12.44
C ASN A 204 1.65 1.39 -13.62
N TYR A 205 1.58 2.63 -14.10
CA TYR A 205 2.40 3.17 -15.17
C TYR A 205 3.17 4.39 -14.66
N TYR A 206 4.49 4.27 -14.57
CA TYR A 206 5.38 5.31 -14.11
C TYR A 206 6.18 5.85 -15.31
N PRO A 207 5.76 6.97 -15.92
CA PRO A 207 6.50 7.54 -17.04
C PRO A 207 7.88 8.04 -16.58
N PRO A 208 8.87 8.16 -17.49
CA PRO A 208 10.17 8.72 -17.17
C PRO A 208 10.05 10.08 -16.45
N CYS A 209 10.75 10.23 -15.33
CA CYS A 209 10.71 11.40 -14.48
C CYS A 209 12.00 12.21 -14.63
N PRO A 210 11.98 13.51 -14.96
CA PRO A 210 13.20 14.32 -15.06
C PRO A 210 14.00 14.39 -13.74
N ARG A 211 13.30 14.32 -12.60
CA ARG A 211 13.85 14.42 -11.24
C ARG A 211 13.44 13.22 -10.37
N PRO A 212 13.93 12.00 -10.68
CA PRO A 212 13.57 10.80 -9.93
C PRO A 212 14.14 10.82 -8.50
N ASP A 213 15.14 11.66 -8.28
CA ASP A 213 15.78 11.94 -6.99
C ASP A 213 14.83 12.65 -6.00
N LEU A 214 13.78 13.33 -6.52
CA LEU A 214 12.83 14.12 -5.74
C LEU A 214 11.42 13.54 -5.65
N ALA A 215 11.07 12.60 -6.52
CA ALA A 215 9.70 12.10 -6.67
C ALA A 215 9.59 10.61 -6.33
N LEU A 216 8.43 10.23 -5.81
CA LEU A 216 8.02 8.83 -5.66
C LEU A 216 6.86 8.54 -6.60
N GLY A 217 6.85 7.34 -7.17
CA GLY A 217 5.71 6.81 -7.90
C GLY A 217 4.58 6.50 -6.92
N VAL A 218 4.89 5.77 -5.85
CA VAL A 218 4.01 5.48 -4.73
C VAL A 218 4.78 5.72 -3.44
N VAL A 219 4.18 6.44 -2.50
CA VAL A 219 4.78 6.78 -1.20
C VAL A 219 4.93 5.55 -0.31
N ALA A 220 5.63 5.69 0.81
CA ALA A 220 5.78 4.62 1.79
C ALA A 220 4.41 4.17 2.34
N HIS A 221 4.15 2.88 2.27
CA HIS A 221 2.94 2.25 2.79
C HIS A 221 3.16 0.77 3.09
N THR A 222 2.25 0.19 3.87
CA THR A 222 1.99 -1.25 3.89
C THR A 222 0.70 -1.53 3.12
N ASP A 223 0.58 -2.73 2.57
CA ASP A 223 -0.60 -3.13 1.80
C ASP A 223 -1.76 -3.51 2.72
N MET A 224 -2.92 -2.88 2.48
CA MET A 224 -4.15 -3.18 3.25
C MET A 224 -4.72 -4.57 2.96
N SER A 225 -4.27 -5.22 1.87
CA SER A 225 -4.73 -6.54 1.44
C SER A 225 -4.30 -7.65 2.40
N SER A 226 -4.69 -8.88 2.08
CA SER A 226 -4.16 -10.08 2.75
C SER A 226 -2.76 -10.42 2.22
N ILE A 227 -2.66 -10.67 0.93
CA ILE A 227 -1.40 -10.78 0.19
C ILE A 227 -1.51 -9.95 -1.08
N THR A 228 -0.35 -9.50 -1.57
CA THR A 228 -0.23 -8.88 -2.89
C THR A 228 0.72 -9.70 -3.72
N ILE A 229 0.30 -10.10 -4.93
CA ILE A 229 1.14 -10.82 -5.89
C ILE A 229 1.38 -9.91 -7.10
N LEU A 230 2.64 -9.55 -7.34
CA LEU A 230 3.05 -8.52 -8.27
C LEU A 230 3.91 -9.11 -9.40
N VAL A 231 3.50 -8.82 -10.63
CA VAL A 231 4.34 -8.94 -11.82
C VAL A 231 5.01 -7.60 -12.08
N PRO A 232 6.35 -7.48 -12.02
CA PRO A 232 7.06 -6.26 -12.42
C PRO A 232 7.40 -6.30 -13.92
N ASN A 233 7.72 -5.15 -14.52
CA ASN A 233 8.55 -5.14 -15.73
C ASN A 233 10.05 -5.13 -15.36
N GLU A 234 10.92 -5.07 -16.35
CA GLU A 234 12.37 -5.13 -16.19
C GLU A 234 12.98 -3.87 -15.51
N VAL A 235 12.19 -2.80 -15.36
CA VAL A 235 12.66 -1.52 -14.81
C VAL A 235 12.51 -1.52 -13.28
N GLN A 236 13.66 -1.41 -12.61
CA GLN A 236 13.75 -1.33 -11.15
C GLN A 236 12.95 -0.15 -10.59
N GLY A 237 12.50 -0.28 -9.34
CA GLY A 237 11.91 0.83 -8.60
C GLY A 237 11.11 0.44 -7.36
N LEU A 238 10.87 -0.85 -7.10
CA LEU A 238 10.33 -1.27 -5.81
C LEU A 238 11.42 -1.14 -4.74
N GLN A 239 11.09 -0.48 -3.64
CA GLN A 239 11.94 -0.42 -2.45
C GLN A 239 11.20 -0.95 -1.23
N VAL A 240 11.93 -1.66 -0.37
CA VAL A 240 11.46 -2.15 0.94
C VAL A 240 12.22 -1.45 2.06
N PHE A 241 11.53 -1.16 3.16
CA PHE A 241 12.14 -0.62 4.36
C PHE A 241 12.55 -1.77 5.30
N LYS A 242 13.84 -1.86 5.61
CA LYS A 242 14.39 -2.88 6.51
C LYS A 242 15.59 -2.30 7.26
N ASP A 243 15.77 -2.64 8.53
CA ASP A 243 16.90 -2.20 9.36
C ASP A 243 17.16 -0.68 9.30
N ASP A 244 16.08 0.11 9.29
CA ASP A 244 16.07 1.58 9.16
C ASP A 244 16.53 2.17 7.82
N TYR A 245 16.65 1.35 6.77
CA TYR A 245 17.03 1.77 5.42
C TYR A 245 16.01 1.39 4.35
N TRP A 246 15.94 2.21 3.30
CA TRP A 246 15.23 1.87 2.06
C TRP A 246 16.17 1.17 1.08
N TYR A 247 15.85 -0.09 0.75
CA TYR A 247 16.62 -0.91 -0.18
C TYR A 247 15.88 -1.12 -1.50
N ASP A 248 16.60 -1.04 -2.61
CA ASP A 248 16.11 -1.52 -3.90
C ASP A 248 15.97 -3.05 -3.88
N VAL A 249 14.84 -3.55 -4.36
CA VAL A 249 14.56 -4.99 -4.49
C VAL A 249 14.98 -5.45 -5.88
N LYS A 250 15.94 -6.37 -5.96
CA LYS A 250 16.37 -6.96 -7.23
C LYS A 250 15.29 -7.87 -7.81
N TYR A 251 14.92 -7.64 -9.07
CA TYR A 251 13.95 -8.49 -9.77
C TYR A 251 14.61 -9.70 -10.41
N ILE A 252 13.91 -10.84 -10.31
CA ILE A 252 14.24 -12.07 -11.04
C ILE A 252 13.30 -12.17 -12.23
N PRO A 253 13.82 -12.40 -13.46
CA PRO A 253 12.97 -12.59 -14.63
C PRO A 253 11.91 -13.68 -14.40
N ASN A 254 10.66 -13.37 -14.77
CA ASN A 254 9.47 -14.22 -14.61
C ASN A 254 9.10 -14.60 -13.17
N ALA A 255 9.82 -14.12 -12.14
CA ALA A 255 9.39 -14.31 -10.76
C ALA A 255 8.21 -13.40 -10.43
N LEU A 256 7.34 -13.85 -9.51
CA LEU A 256 6.31 -13.02 -8.90
C LEU A 256 6.83 -12.49 -7.56
N ILE A 257 6.62 -11.21 -7.29
CA ILE A 257 6.93 -10.61 -5.99
C ILE A 257 5.69 -10.76 -5.11
N VAL A 258 5.84 -11.33 -3.92
CA VAL A 258 4.77 -11.49 -2.94
C VAL A 258 5.02 -10.57 -1.76
N HIS A 259 4.02 -9.77 -1.39
CA HIS A 259 3.98 -9.05 -0.12
C HIS A 259 2.94 -9.69 0.80
N ILE A 260 3.31 -9.81 2.08
CA ILE A 260 2.35 -10.02 3.16
C ILE A 260 1.70 -8.67 3.44
N GLY A 261 0.37 -8.64 3.41
CA GLY A 261 -0.43 -7.46 3.73
C GLY A 261 -0.93 -7.48 5.17
N ASP A 262 -1.55 -6.37 5.57
CA ASP A 262 -1.94 -6.13 6.94
C ASP A 262 -2.96 -7.15 7.45
N GLN A 263 -3.84 -7.68 6.59
CA GLN A 263 -4.84 -8.65 7.05
C GLN A 263 -4.18 -9.96 7.52
N ILE A 264 -3.09 -10.39 6.88
CA ILE A 264 -2.34 -11.57 7.32
C ILE A 264 -1.53 -11.29 8.59
N GLU A 265 -0.98 -10.08 8.73
CA GLU A 265 -0.33 -9.67 9.98
C GLU A 265 -1.33 -9.69 11.16
N ILE A 266 -2.54 -9.17 10.96
CA ILE A 266 -3.61 -9.17 11.96
C ILE A 266 -4.05 -10.61 12.29
N LEU A 267 -4.38 -11.43 11.28
CA LEU A 267 -4.82 -12.83 11.48
C LEU A 267 -3.77 -13.65 12.22
N SER A 268 -2.49 -13.47 11.88
CA SER A 268 -1.37 -14.18 12.50
C SER A 268 -0.95 -13.63 13.87
N ASN A 269 -1.70 -12.66 14.42
CA ASN A 269 -1.37 -11.96 15.67
C ASN A 269 0.06 -11.37 15.68
N GLY A 270 0.50 -10.88 14.52
CA GLY A 270 1.80 -10.26 14.30
C GLY A 270 2.96 -11.24 14.13
N ILE A 271 2.70 -12.53 13.88
CA ILE A 271 3.76 -13.50 13.56
C ILE A 271 4.32 -13.21 12.17
N TYR A 272 3.47 -13.09 11.16
CA TYR A 272 3.86 -12.64 9.83
C TYR A 272 3.84 -11.12 9.76
N LYS A 273 4.72 -10.55 8.92
CA LYS A 273 5.01 -9.11 8.91
C LYS A 273 4.51 -8.44 7.65
N SER A 274 3.69 -7.40 7.82
CA SER A 274 3.35 -6.46 6.76
C SER A 274 4.44 -5.38 6.72
N VAL A 275 5.15 -5.26 5.59
CA VAL A 275 6.34 -4.41 5.51
C VAL A 275 6.13 -3.13 4.71
N TYR A 276 6.71 -2.05 5.22
CA TYR A 276 6.75 -0.78 4.52
C TYR A 276 7.53 -0.93 3.22
N HIS A 277 6.89 -0.52 2.14
CA HIS A 277 7.48 -0.49 0.82
C HIS A 277 7.05 0.81 0.11
N ARG A 278 7.82 1.20 -0.91
CA ARG A 278 7.54 2.38 -1.75
C ARG A 278 7.96 2.11 -3.19
N THR A 279 7.59 3.00 -4.09
CA THR A 279 8.03 2.93 -5.49
C THR A 279 8.79 4.18 -5.89
N THR A 280 10.04 4.02 -6.30
CA THR A 280 10.83 5.05 -6.97
C THR A 280 10.55 5.04 -8.48
N VAL A 281 10.95 6.13 -9.14
CA VAL A 281 10.77 6.31 -10.58
C VAL A 281 12.12 6.42 -11.28
N ASN A 282 12.13 6.24 -12.60
CA ASN A 282 13.35 6.23 -13.40
C ASN A 282 13.43 7.46 -14.32
N LYS A 283 14.64 7.94 -14.62
CA LYS A 283 14.83 9.12 -15.48
C LYS A 283 14.58 8.84 -16.97
N GLU A 284 14.85 7.63 -17.42
CA GLU A 284 14.95 7.30 -18.84
C GLU A 284 13.87 6.31 -19.29
N LYS A 285 13.55 5.34 -18.44
CA LYS A 285 12.69 4.20 -18.79
C LYS A 285 11.37 4.26 -18.07
N THR A 286 10.30 3.91 -18.78
CA THR A 286 8.98 3.70 -18.18
C THR A 286 9.01 2.45 -17.30
N ARG A 287 8.61 2.58 -16.04
CA ARG A 287 8.37 1.43 -15.17
C ARG A 287 6.89 1.05 -15.22
N MET A 288 6.60 -0.23 -15.21
CA MET A 288 5.23 -0.74 -15.08
C MET A 288 5.19 -1.90 -14.08
N SER A 289 4.05 -2.09 -13.43
CA SER A 289 3.81 -3.22 -12.53
C SER A 289 2.34 -3.60 -12.52
N TRP A 290 2.05 -4.87 -12.29
CA TRP A 290 0.70 -5.44 -12.18
C TRP A 290 0.51 -6.14 -10.82
N PRO A 291 0.52 -5.42 -9.68
CA PRO A 291 0.05 -5.98 -8.41
C PRO A 291 -1.41 -6.42 -8.51
N VAL A 292 -1.67 -7.59 -7.96
CA VAL A 292 -3.01 -8.07 -7.63
C VAL A 292 -3.13 -8.17 -6.12
N PHE A 293 -4.03 -7.36 -5.56
CA PHE A 293 -4.36 -7.34 -4.15
C PHE A 293 -5.46 -8.37 -3.89
N LEU A 294 -5.23 -9.29 -2.94
CA LEU A 294 -6.23 -10.24 -2.50
C LEU A 294 -6.88 -9.68 -1.25
N GLU A 295 -8.12 -9.23 -1.37
CA GLU A 295 -8.81 -8.48 -0.33
C GLU A 295 -10.03 -9.26 0.19
N PRO A 296 -10.26 -9.28 1.51
CA PRO A 296 -11.53 -9.70 2.08
C PRO A 296 -12.69 -8.89 1.52
N THR A 297 -13.91 -9.43 1.61
CA THR A 297 -15.10 -8.62 1.32
C THR A 297 -15.22 -7.48 2.35
N PRO A 298 -15.86 -6.34 2.00
CA PRO A 298 -15.94 -5.18 2.88
C PRO A 298 -16.49 -5.47 4.29
N ASP A 299 -17.42 -6.42 4.42
CA ASP A 299 -18.06 -6.77 5.69
C ASP A 299 -17.40 -7.95 6.43
N GLN A 300 -16.35 -8.55 5.87
CA GLN A 300 -15.59 -9.62 6.53
C GLN A 300 -14.94 -9.08 7.80
N GLU A 301 -15.14 -9.78 8.92
CA GLU A 301 -14.50 -9.47 10.20
C GLU A 301 -13.12 -10.13 10.26
N ILE A 302 -12.09 -9.32 10.49
CA ILE A 302 -10.70 -9.74 10.55
C ILE A 302 -10.14 -9.42 11.93
N GLY A 303 -9.55 -10.42 12.58
CA GLY A 303 -8.90 -10.33 13.89
C GLY A 303 -7.98 -11.53 14.12
N PRO A 304 -7.16 -11.53 15.19
CA PRO A 304 -6.24 -12.64 15.46
C PRO A 304 -6.96 -14.00 15.50
N ILE A 305 -6.41 -15.00 14.80
CA ILE A 305 -6.91 -16.38 14.83
C ILE A 305 -6.77 -16.92 16.26
N LEU A 306 -7.87 -17.45 16.82
CA LEU A 306 -7.96 -17.78 18.25
C LEU A 306 -6.92 -18.82 18.68
N GLU A 307 -6.61 -19.78 17.82
CA GLU A 307 -5.61 -20.83 18.02
C GLU A 307 -4.18 -20.28 18.19
N LEU A 308 -3.92 -19.05 17.75
CA LEU A 308 -2.61 -18.38 17.86
C LEU A 308 -2.49 -17.51 19.12
N ILE A 309 -3.58 -17.37 19.89
CA ILE A 309 -3.65 -16.55 21.09
C ILE A 309 -3.47 -17.42 22.33
N ASN A 310 -2.55 -17.03 23.20
CA ASN A 310 -2.32 -17.69 24.49
C ASN A 310 -1.62 -16.73 25.46
N GLU A 311 -1.34 -17.17 26.69
CA GLU A 311 -0.66 -16.34 27.71
C GLU A 311 0.69 -15.78 27.23
N ALA A 312 1.43 -16.51 26.39
CA ALA A 312 2.71 -16.07 25.85
C ALA A 312 2.57 -15.19 24.59
N ASN A 313 1.42 -15.22 23.91
CA ASN A 313 1.11 -14.40 22.74
C ASN A 313 -0.31 -13.83 22.86
N PRO A 314 -0.53 -12.83 23.75
CA PRO A 314 -1.84 -12.20 23.92
C PRO A 314 -2.30 -11.49 22.64
N PRO A 315 -3.60 -11.19 22.49
CA PRO A 315 -4.12 -10.53 21.30
C PRO A 315 -3.51 -9.13 21.14
N LYS A 316 -2.87 -8.86 20.00
CA LYS A 316 -2.24 -7.56 19.67
C LYS A 316 -3.12 -6.68 18.79
N PHE A 317 -4.16 -7.26 18.18
CA PHE A 317 -5.05 -6.58 17.25
C PHE A 317 -6.51 -6.77 17.66
N LYS A 318 -7.32 -5.74 17.43
CA LYS A 318 -8.78 -5.80 17.62
C LYS A 318 -9.45 -6.35 16.37
N THR A 319 -10.47 -7.18 16.55
CA THR A 319 -11.33 -7.61 15.44
C THR A 319 -12.12 -6.43 14.89
N LYS A 320 -12.09 -6.22 13.57
CA LYS A 320 -12.83 -5.16 12.87
C LYS A 320 -13.30 -5.67 11.50
N LYS A 321 -14.34 -5.05 10.94
CA LYS A 321 -14.67 -5.26 9.52
C LYS A 321 -13.58 -4.69 8.64
N TYR A 322 -13.31 -5.35 7.52
CA TYR A 322 -12.29 -4.92 6.56
C TYR A 322 -12.51 -3.47 6.08
N LYS A 323 -13.76 -3.09 5.76
CA LYS A 323 -14.08 -1.71 5.36
C LYS A 323 -13.79 -0.67 6.44
N ASP A 324 -14.00 -1.01 7.71
CA ASP A 324 -13.77 -0.11 8.85
C ASP A 324 -12.26 0.05 9.09
N TYR A 325 -11.49 -1.03 8.88
CA TYR A 325 -10.03 -1.00 8.87
C TYR A 325 -9.51 -0.07 7.75
N VAL A 326 -9.96 -0.27 6.51
CA VAL A 326 -9.55 0.56 5.36
C VAL A 326 -9.90 2.03 5.62
N TYR A 327 -11.11 2.32 6.10
CA TYR A 327 -11.51 3.68 6.46
C TYR A 327 -10.60 4.30 7.52
N SER A 328 -10.33 3.56 8.61
CA SER A 328 -9.45 4.02 9.70
C SER A 328 -8.05 4.33 9.19
N LYS A 329 -7.46 3.42 8.41
CA LYS A 329 -6.10 3.57 7.90
C LYS A 329 -5.95 4.76 6.94
N LEU A 330 -6.97 5.03 6.13
CA LEU A 330 -6.99 6.21 5.26
C LEU A 330 -7.16 7.50 6.08
N ALA A 331 -8.03 7.50 7.08
CA ALA A 331 -8.30 8.66 7.94
C ALA A 331 -7.13 9.03 8.88
N GLU A 332 -6.43 8.04 9.46
CA GLU A 332 -5.25 8.26 10.32
C GLU A 332 -4.14 9.05 9.59
N THR A 333 -4.08 8.93 8.27
CA THR A 333 -3.08 9.62 7.45
C THR A 333 -3.46 11.04 7.02
N GLU A 334 -4.69 11.48 7.32
CA GLU A 334 -5.11 12.89 7.21
C GLU A 334 -4.79 13.70 8.49
N MET A 335 -4.33 13.03 9.56
CA MET A 335 -3.91 13.69 10.81
C MET A 335 -2.40 13.97 10.80
N PRO A 336 -1.95 15.17 11.23
CA PRO A 336 -0.53 15.48 11.36
C PRO A 336 0.22 14.44 12.22
N PRO A 337 1.46 14.06 11.87
CA PRO A 337 2.26 13.07 12.61
C PRO A 337 2.40 13.34 14.12
N GLU A 338 2.21 14.61 14.53
CA GLU A 338 2.26 15.06 15.92
C GLU A 338 1.10 14.54 16.78
N LEU A 339 -0.05 14.18 16.18
CA LEU A 339 -1.22 13.64 16.88
C LEU A 339 -1.28 12.11 16.89
N VAL A 340 -0.48 11.44 16.06
CA VAL A 340 -0.41 9.96 15.99
C VAL A 340 0.18 9.37 17.27
N ARG A 341 1.04 10.13 17.98
CA ARG A 341 1.62 9.68 19.26
C ARG A 341 0.60 9.53 20.40
N GLN A 342 -0.53 10.24 20.36
CA GLN A 342 -1.54 10.15 21.43
C GLN A 342 -2.43 8.92 21.30
N TYR A 343 -2.72 8.45 20.08
CA TYR A 343 -3.61 7.30 19.89
C TYR A 343 -2.96 5.93 20.13
N THR A 344 -1.63 5.84 20.12
CA THR A 344 -0.90 4.62 20.47
C THR A 344 -0.67 4.45 21.97
N GLU A 345 -0.81 5.52 22.77
CA GLU A 345 -0.63 5.49 24.23
C GLU A 345 -1.98 5.42 24.98
N ASP A 346 -3.08 5.95 24.42
CA ASP A 346 -4.41 5.94 25.06
C ASP A 346 -5.18 4.60 24.96
N SER A 347 -4.56 3.51 24.47
CA SER A 347 -5.14 2.15 24.54
C SER A 347 -4.59 1.29 25.69
N GLU A 348 -3.67 1.82 26.50
CA GLU A 348 -3.11 1.12 27.67
C GLU A 348 -3.62 1.65 29.03
N GLU A 349 -4.39 2.74 29.07
CA GLU A 349 -4.98 3.26 30.31
C GLU A 349 -6.49 3.54 30.19
N SER A 350 -7.33 2.50 30.15
CA SER A 350 -8.74 2.64 30.56
C SER A 350 -9.39 1.32 30.97
N ASP A 351 -8.80 0.60 31.93
CA ASP A 351 -9.45 -0.59 32.52
C ASP A 351 -9.33 -0.63 34.07
N GLU A 352 -9.24 0.54 34.74
CA GLU A 352 -9.17 0.60 36.21
C GLU A 352 -10.25 1.45 36.92
N GLU A 353 -11.31 1.90 36.24
CA GLU A 353 -12.46 2.53 36.92
C GLU A 353 -13.81 1.98 36.46
N LEU A 354 -14.06 0.70 36.71
CA LEU A 354 -15.43 0.15 36.71
C LEU A 354 -15.62 -0.89 37.83
N GLN A 355 -15.17 -0.57 39.03
CA GLN A 355 -15.69 -1.15 40.27
C GLN A 355 -15.77 -0.08 41.36
N LEU A 356 -16.90 0.61 41.42
CA LEU A 356 -17.56 1.08 42.65
C LEU A 356 -18.87 1.76 42.24
N GLY A 357 -19.98 1.18 42.69
CA GLY A 357 -21.31 1.54 42.23
C GLY A 357 -21.95 2.75 42.92
N VAL A 358 -23.22 2.92 42.51
CA VAL A 358 -24.39 3.43 43.25
C VAL A 358 -24.76 4.91 43.03
N HIS A 359 -25.93 5.06 42.37
CA HIS A 359 -26.98 6.10 42.43
C HIS A 359 -26.65 7.60 42.60
N TYR A 360 -27.18 8.41 41.68
CA TYR A 360 -28.32 9.36 41.83
C TYR A 360 -28.41 10.15 40.50
N ASP A 361 -29.47 9.99 39.70
CA ASP A 361 -30.72 10.78 39.66
C ASP A 361 -30.64 12.09 38.86
N THR A 362 -31.77 12.33 38.20
CA THR A 362 -32.17 13.26 37.15
C THR A 362 -32.07 14.76 37.49
N GLU A 363 -31.75 15.62 36.50
CA GLU A 363 -32.64 16.68 36.01
C GLU A 363 -32.02 17.64 34.96
N LEU A 364 -32.82 17.85 33.91
CA LEU A 364 -33.11 19.06 33.13
C LEU A 364 -32.22 20.33 33.20
N SER A 365 -31.80 20.74 31.99
CA SER A 365 -32.20 21.98 31.29
C SER A 365 -32.25 23.31 32.09
N LYS A 366 -31.42 24.28 31.64
CA LYS A 366 -31.80 25.67 31.26
C LYS A 366 -30.62 26.64 31.44
N ARG A 367 -30.18 27.30 30.35
CA ARG A 367 -30.21 28.78 30.15
C ARG A 367 -29.21 29.27 29.10
N ASN A 368 -29.76 29.58 27.92
CA ASN A 368 -29.66 30.84 27.16
C ASN A 368 -28.61 31.89 27.59
N GLU A 369 -27.71 32.16 26.64
CA GLU A 369 -27.59 33.41 25.86
C GLU A 369 -27.27 34.76 26.55
N VAL A 370 -26.31 35.49 25.93
CA VAL A 370 -26.40 36.88 25.41
C VAL A 370 -25.52 37.99 26.05
N ILE A 371 -24.68 38.58 25.15
CA ILE A 371 -24.20 39.99 25.01
C ILE A 371 -23.09 40.49 25.96
N GLN A 372 -22.14 41.37 25.62
CA GLN A 372 -21.46 41.92 24.42
C GLN A 372 -20.60 43.10 24.96
N THR A 373 -19.36 43.26 24.46
CA THR A 373 -18.56 44.51 24.38
C THR A 373 -18.22 45.35 25.63
N PHE A 374 -16.92 45.59 25.85
CA PHE A 374 -16.28 46.93 25.79
C PHE A 374 -14.76 46.77 25.67
N GLY A 375 -14.13 47.52 24.75
CA GLY A 375 -12.69 47.52 24.52
C GLY A 375 -11.93 48.60 25.29
N THR A 376 -10.60 48.55 25.27
CA THR A 376 -9.69 49.67 25.03
C THR A 376 -8.23 49.20 24.96
N GLN A 377 -7.49 49.83 24.06
CA GLN A 377 -6.06 49.61 23.77
C GLN A 377 -5.16 50.18 24.88
N SER A 378 -4.01 49.54 25.11
CA SER A 378 -2.76 50.26 25.39
C SER A 378 -1.56 49.38 25.07
N GLN A 379 -0.63 49.94 24.29
CA GLN A 379 0.64 49.37 23.90
C GLN A 379 1.66 49.41 25.04
N VAL A 380 2.46 48.34 25.22
CA VAL A 380 3.85 48.41 25.71
C VAL A 380 4.66 47.27 25.06
N LYS A 381 5.79 47.60 24.42
CA LYS A 381 6.80 46.69 23.82
C LYS A 381 8.00 46.50 24.79
N PRO A 382 8.92 45.54 24.54
CA PRO A 382 9.43 44.57 25.53
C PRO A 382 10.87 44.86 26.02
N PRO A 383 11.46 44.03 26.91
CA PRO A 383 12.91 43.92 27.04
C PRO A 383 13.50 42.76 26.25
N GLN A 384 14.68 43.05 25.70
CA GLN A 384 15.64 42.16 25.06
C GLN A 384 16.32 41.25 26.08
N GLU A 385 16.70 40.03 25.68
CA GLU A 385 17.95 39.40 26.14
C GLU A 385 18.51 38.43 25.09
N ARG A 386 19.83 38.25 25.15
CA ARG A 386 20.79 37.94 24.06
C ARG A 386 21.10 36.43 23.87
N PRO A 387 21.78 36.06 22.76
CA PRO A 387 21.89 34.67 22.27
C PRO A 387 23.08 33.88 22.84
N LYS A 388 22.97 32.55 22.84
CA LYS A 388 24.09 31.61 23.01
C LYS A 388 24.64 31.18 21.64
N LEU A 389 25.94 31.43 21.45
CA LEU A 389 26.80 30.96 20.37
C LEU A 389 27.62 29.75 20.84
N TYR A 390 27.71 28.68 20.04
CA TYR A 390 28.90 27.82 19.89
C TYR A 390 28.82 27.19 18.49
N LYS A 391 29.52 27.71 17.49
CA LYS A 391 30.88 27.38 17.00
C LYS A 391 31.08 25.92 16.55
N CYS A 392 31.18 25.79 15.23
CA CYS A 392 31.80 24.72 14.46
C CYS A 392 33.33 24.68 14.71
N SER A 393 33.95 23.50 14.65
CA SER A 393 35.40 23.33 14.51
C SER A 393 35.72 21.99 13.83
N THR A 394 36.10 22.07 12.57
CA THR A 394 36.86 21.08 11.81
C THR A 394 38.30 21.06 12.31
N ILE A 395 38.88 19.88 12.62
CA ILE A 395 40.32 19.61 12.50
C ILE A 395 40.52 18.15 12.06
N LEU A 396 41.32 18.00 11.00
CA LEU A 396 41.88 16.77 10.46
C LEU A 396 42.81 16.05 11.47
N LEU A 397 42.84 14.72 11.39
CA LEU A 397 44.05 13.97 11.02
C LEU A 397 43.65 12.72 10.24
#